data_AF-H5TH67-F1
#
_entry.id   AF-H5TH67-F1
#
_cell.length_a   1.000
_cell.length_b   1.000
_cell.length_c   1.000
_cell.angle_alpha   90.00
_cell.angle_beta   90.00
_cell.angle_gamma   90.00
#
_symmetry.space_group_name_H-M   'P 1'
#
loop_
_entity.id
_entity.type
_entity.pdbx_description
1 polymer ?
#
loop_
_entity_poly.entity_id
_entity_poly.type
_entity_poly.pdbx_seq_one_letter_code
_entity_poly.pdbx_strand_id
1 'polypeptide(L)'
;MLRRLLARSPIDGFVLAILAAVVVAAFFPARGTFAEVLDWAVTIAIGFLFFLYGARLHPREALNGLAHWRLHLTILAFTFLVFPLVGLALRPIVEPTIGHDLYTGLLYLTLVPSTVQSSIAFTSIARGNVPGAIVSASASNL
;
A
#
# COMPACT_ATOMS: atom_id res chain seq x y z
N MET A 1 -28.85 -4.41 0.57
CA MET A 1 -28.91 -4.99 1.94
C MET A 1 -27.52 -5.10 2.57
N LEU A 2 -26.54 -5.72 1.89
CA LEU A 2 -25.14 -5.85 2.36
C LEU A 2 -24.45 -4.51 2.70
N ARG A 3 -24.60 -3.47 1.86
CA ARG A 3 -24.08 -2.11 2.13
C ARG A 3 -24.63 -1.47 3.42
N ARG A 4 -25.87 -1.76 3.83
CA ARG A 4 -26.48 -1.21 5.05
C ARG A 4 -26.03 -1.95 6.31
N LEU A 5 -25.68 -3.23 6.19
CA LEU A 5 -25.11 -4.04 7.27
C LEU A 5 -23.63 -3.69 7.52
N LEU A 6 -22.85 -3.49 6.45
CA LEU A 6 -21.46 -3.03 6.53
C LEU A 6 -21.34 -1.61 7.11
N ALA A 7 -22.26 -0.70 6.76
CA ALA A 7 -22.26 0.68 7.28
C ALA A 7 -22.52 0.79 8.79
N ARG A 8 -22.94 -0.30 9.45
CA ARG A 8 -23.14 -0.37 10.91
C ARG A 8 -22.09 -1.21 11.62
N SER A 9 -21.18 -1.84 10.88
CA SER A 9 -20.06 -2.59 11.44
C SER A 9 -18.87 -1.64 11.62
N PRO A 10 -18.09 -1.74 12.71
CA PRO A 10 -16.82 -1.01 12.85
C PRO A 10 -15.74 -1.51 11.87
N ILE A 11 -16.02 -2.56 11.10
CA ILE A 11 -15.07 -3.20 10.18
C ILE A 11 -15.21 -2.58 8.77
N ASP A 12 -14.11 -2.04 8.27
CA ASP A 12 -14.00 -1.46 6.94
C ASP A 12 -14.35 -2.51 5.85
N GLY A 13 -15.30 -2.17 4.99
CA GLY A 13 -15.74 -3.02 3.90
C GLY A 13 -14.65 -3.37 2.89
N PHE A 14 -13.64 -2.50 2.72
CA PHE A 14 -12.47 -2.74 1.89
C PHE A 14 -11.59 -3.85 2.48
N VAL A 15 -11.33 -3.82 3.80
CA VAL A 15 -10.56 -4.87 4.48
C VAL A 15 -11.28 -6.22 4.38
N LEU A 16 -12.60 -6.22 4.59
CA LEU A 16 -13.42 -7.42 4.40
C LEU A 16 -13.33 -7.96 2.96
N ALA A 17 -13.34 -7.09 1.97
CA ALA A 17 -13.20 -7.50 0.57
C ALA A 17 -11.82 -8.09 0.27
N ILE A 18 -10.73 -7.53 0.82
CA ILE A 18 -9.38 -8.10 0.70
C ILE A 18 -9.34 -9.50 1.32
N LEU A 19 -9.83 -9.66 2.55
CA LEU A 19 -9.84 -10.96 3.23
C LEU A 19 -10.67 -11.99 2.46
N ALA A 20 -11.84 -11.59 1.95
CA ALA A 20 -12.66 -12.46 1.12
C ALA A 20 -11.93 -12.87 -0.17
N ALA A 21 -11.23 -11.93 -0.83
CA ALA A 21 -10.43 -12.24 -2.02
C ALA A 21 -9.29 -13.22 -1.72
N VAL A 22 -8.60 -13.08 -0.59
CA VAL A 22 -7.57 -14.03 -0.13
C VAL A 22 -8.15 -15.43 0.07
N VAL A 23 -9.30 -15.52 0.76
CA VAL A 23 -9.98 -16.81 0.97
C VAL A 23 -10.39 -17.43 -0.36
N VAL A 24 -10.99 -16.66 -1.26
CA VAL A 24 -11.37 -17.15 -2.59
C VAL A 24 -10.15 -17.62 -3.37
N ALA A 25 -9.07 -16.85 -3.40
CA ALA A 25 -7.84 -17.23 -4.11
C ALA A 25 -7.16 -18.48 -3.51
N ALA A 26 -7.27 -18.70 -2.21
CA ALA A 26 -6.72 -19.88 -1.55
C ALA A 26 -7.43 -21.18 -1.99
N PHE A 27 -8.76 -21.15 -2.13
CA PHE A 27 -9.54 -22.31 -2.56
C PHE A 27 -9.69 -22.44 -4.08
N PHE A 28 -9.72 -21.32 -4.79
CA PHE A 28 -9.92 -21.22 -6.23
C PHE A 28 -8.83 -20.35 -6.87
N PRO A 29 -7.57 -20.80 -6.86
CA PRO A 29 -6.47 -20.04 -7.44
C PRO A 29 -6.64 -19.92 -8.95
N ALA A 30 -6.43 -18.71 -9.48
CA ALA A 30 -6.35 -18.51 -10.91
C ALA A 30 -5.15 -19.30 -11.47
N ARG A 31 -5.36 -20.06 -12.56
CA ARG A 31 -4.32 -20.89 -13.20
C ARG A 31 -4.41 -20.79 -14.72
N GLY A 32 -3.27 -21.01 -15.38
CA GLY A 32 -3.16 -21.00 -16.84
C GLY A 32 -3.62 -19.67 -17.44
N THR A 33 -4.29 -19.73 -18.60
CA THR A 33 -4.78 -18.56 -19.34
C THR A 33 -5.67 -17.64 -18.51
N PHE A 34 -6.43 -18.17 -17.54
CA PHE A 34 -7.25 -17.32 -16.67
C PHE A 34 -6.39 -16.41 -15.79
N ALA A 35 -5.23 -16.89 -15.31
CA ALA A 35 -4.29 -16.07 -14.55
C ALA A 35 -3.69 -14.96 -15.42
N GLU A 36 -3.33 -15.26 -16.68
CA GLU A 36 -2.78 -14.26 -17.62
C GLU A 36 -3.78 -13.14 -17.93
N VAL A 37 -5.04 -13.50 -18.19
CA VAL A 37 -6.11 -12.51 -18.43
C VAL A 37 -6.37 -11.68 -17.18
N LEU A 38 -6.38 -12.31 -16.00
CA LEU A 38 -6.56 -11.62 -14.73
C LEU A 38 -5.41 -10.65 -14.45
N ASP A 39 -4.18 -11.03 -14.75
CA ASP A 39 -2.98 -10.18 -14.57
C ASP A 39 -3.05 -8.91 -15.41
N TRP A 40 -3.45 -9.03 -16.69
CA TRP A 40 -3.71 -7.86 -17.55
C TRP A 40 -4.85 -7.00 -17.02
N ALA A 41 -5.95 -7.62 -16.57
CA ALA A 41 -7.09 -6.89 -16.01
C ALA A 41 -6.69 -6.10 -14.76
N VAL A 42 -5.88 -6.71 -13.86
CA VAL A 42 -5.34 -6.04 -12.66
C VAL A 42 -4.41 -4.90 -13.05
N THR A 43 -3.50 -5.12 -14.00
CA THR A 43 -2.58 -4.08 -14.50
C THR A 43 -3.34 -2.86 -15.07
N ILE A 44 -4.36 -3.10 -15.90
CA ILE A 44 -5.20 -2.05 -16.45
C ILE A 44 -5.98 -1.33 -15.35
N ALA A 45 -6.54 -2.08 -14.38
CA ALA A 45 -7.28 -1.51 -13.26
C ALA A 45 -6.39 -0.62 -12.37
N ILE A 46 -5.16 -1.06 -12.09
CA ILE A 46 -4.16 -0.27 -11.36
C ILE A 46 -3.81 0.99 -12.16
N GLY A 47 -3.54 0.87 -13.47
CA GLY A 47 -3.29 2.02 -14.34
C GLY A 47 -4.43 3.05 -14.32
N PHE A 48 -5.68 2.58 -14.39
CA PHE A 48 -6.85 3.44 -14.30
C PHE A 48 -7.02 4.09 -12.91
N LEU A 49 -6.72 3.36 -11.83
CA LEU A 49 -6.74 3.89 -10.47
C LEU A 49 -5.75 5.05 -10.31
N PHE A 50 -4.49 4.85 -10.74
CA PHE A 50 -3.47 5.89 -10.73
C PHE A 50 -3.84 7.07 -11.63
N PHE A 51 -4.41 6.81 -12.81
CA PHE A 51 -4.92 7.86 -13.69
C PHE A 51 -6.01 8.70 -13.02
N LEU A 52 -6.99 8.08 -12.36
CA LEU A 52 -8.04 8.80 -11.63
C LEU A 52 -7.49 9.63 -10.46
N TYR A 53 -6.49 9.12 -9.75
CA TYR A 53 -5.80 9.88 -8.70
C TYR A 53 -5.03 11.07 -9.26
N GLY A 54 -4.32 10.89 -10.38
CA GLY A 54 -3.64 11.98 -11.07
C GLY A 54 -4.61 13.03 -11.64
N ALA A 55 -5.69 12.60 -12.27
CA ALA A 55 -6.70 13.48 -12.87
C ALA A 55 -7.44 14.34 -11.83
N ARG A 56 -7.54 13.87 -10.58
CA ARG A 56 -8.13 14.64 -9.47
C ARG A 56 -7.15 15.62 -8.83
N LEU A 57 -5.86 15.54 -9.14
CA LEU A 57 -4.81 16.34 -8.51
C LEU A 57 -4.70 17.70 -9.19
N HIS A 58 -4.91 18.80 -8.46
CA HIS A 58 -4.68 20.12 -9.03
C HIS A 58 -3.17 20.41 -9.10
N PRO A 59 -2.61 20.92 -10.23
CA PRO A 59 -1.16 21.10 -10.37
C PRO A 59 -0.51 21.95 -9.28
N ARG A 60 -1.27 22.93 -8.74
CA ARG A 60 -0.81 23.77 -7.62
C ARG A 60 -0.67 22.99 -6.30
N GLU A 61 -1.52 21.99 -6.07
CA GLU A 61 -1.46 21.15 -4.87
C GLU A 61 -0.27 20.19 -4.93
N ALA A 62 0.04 19.66 -6.12
CA ALA A 62 1.24 18.86 -6.34
C ALA A 62 2.52 19.67 -6.07
N LEU A 63 2.61 20.89 -6.59
CA LEU A 63 3.76 21.78 -6.40
C LEU A 63 3.91 22.23 -4.94
N ASN A 64 2.81 22.61 -4.28
CA ASN A 64 2.83 22.94 -2.85
C ASN A 64 3.17 21.72 -1.98
N GLY A 65 2.73 20.53 -2.38
CA GLY A 65 3.11 19.27 -1.75
C GLY A 65 4.61 19.01 -1.86
N LEU A 66 5.20 19.18 -3.04
CA LEU A 66 6.64 19.04 -3.28
C LEU A 66 7.48 20.04 -2.46
N ALA A 67 6.96 21.24 -2.19
CA ALA A 67 7.65 22.25 -1.39
C ALA A 67 7.92 21.82 0.07
N HIS A 68 7.24 20.80 0.59
CA HIS A 68 7.42 20.28 1.94
C HIS A 68 8.57 19.25 2.03
N TRP A 69 9.77 19.62 1.60
CA TRP A 69 10.92 18.71 1.52
C TRP A 69 11.27 18.00 2.84
N ARG A 70 11.06 18.65 4.00
CA ARG A 70 11.27 18.05 5.33
C ARG A 70 10.32 16.88 5.59
N LEU A 71 9.08 17.00 5.13
CA LEU A 71 8.07 15.94 5.23
C LEU A 71 8.47 14.75 4.35
N HIS A 72 8.83 15.01 3.09
CA HIS A 72 9.25 13.96 2.15
C HIS A 72 10.49 13.23 2.62
N LEU A 73 11.52 13.95 3.10
CA LEU A 73 12.71 13.31 3.66
C LEU A 73 12.40 12.46 4.89
N THR A 74 11.49 12.92 5.75
CA THR A 74 11.08 12.14 6.93
C THR A 74 10.38 10.86 6.49
N ILE A 75 9.44 10.93 5.55
CA ILE A 75 8.72 9.75 5.05
C ILE A 75 9.68 8.78 4.34
N LEU A 76 10.57 9.29 3.49
CA LEU A 76 11.58 8.47 2.79
C LEU A 76 12.57 7.83 3.76
N ALA A 77 13.04 8.56 4.77
CA ALA A 77 13.92 8.01 5.80
C ALA A 77 13.21 6.90 6.58
N PHE A 78 11.93 7.07 6.94
CA PHE A 78 11.20 6.00 7.60
C PHE A 78 11.01 4.77 6.69
N THR A 79 10.68 5.00 5.42
CA THR A 79 10.40 3.94 4.44
C THR A 79 11.66 3.14 4.10
N PHE A 80 12.76 3.81 3.81
CA PHE A 80 13.97 3.17 3.24
C PHE A 80 15.15 3.04 4.21
N LEU A 81 15.05 3.60 5.42
CA LEU A 81 16.10 3.45 6.45
C LEU A 81 15.54 2.83 7.73
N VAL A 82 14.53 3.44 8.34
CA VAL A 82 14.02 2.99 9.64
C VAL A 82 13.40 1.59 9.54
N PHE A 83 12.51 1.34 8.57
CA PHE A 83 11.87 0.02 8.44
C PHE A 83 12.87 -1.11 8.13
N PRO A 84 13.83 -0.97 7.20
CA PRO A 84 14.88 -1.96 7.01
C PRO A 84 15.73 -2.20 8.26
N LEU A 85 16.10 -1.14 8.98
CA LEU A 85 16.87 -1.27 10.23
C LEU A 85 16.08 -2.02 11.31
N VAL A 86 14.78 -1.76 11.42
CA VAL A 86 13.89 -2.52 12.32
C VAL A 86 13.81 -3.99 11.88
N GLY A 87 13.67 -4.26 10.58
CA GLY A 87 13.69 -5.62 10.05
C GLY A 87 14.97 -6.39 10.41
N LEU A 88 16.13 -5.74 10.24
CA LEU A 88 17.42 -6.30 10.63
C LEU A 88 17.57 -6.48 12.15
N ALA A 89 17.10 -5.52 12.94
CA ALA A 89 17.15 -5.60 14.40
C ALA A 89 16.28 -6.74 14.96
N LEU A 90 15.21 -7.12 14.25
CA LEU A 90 14.33 -8.22 14.62
C LEU A 90 14.85 -9.61 14.21
N ARG A 91 15.92 -9.68 13.40
CA ARG A 91 16.55 -10.94 12.95
C ARG A 91 16.72 -12.01 14.04
N PRO A 92 17.33 -11.75 15.22
CA PRO A 92 17.61 -12.79 16.20
C PRO A 92 16.35 -13.44 16.80
N ILE A 93 15.19 -12.77 16.69
CA ILE A 93 13.91 -13.27 17.21
C ILE A 93 13.10 -13.92 16.08
N VAL A 94 13.05 -13.26 14.93
CA VAL A 94 12.14 -13.63 13.83
C VAL A 94 12.72 -14.77 12.99
N GLU A 95 13.98 -14.70 12.58
CA GLU A 95 14.59 -15.71 11.69
C GLU A 95 14.54 -17.13 12.29
N PRO A 96 14.81 -17.37 13.60
CA PRO A 96 14.67 -18.69 14.18
C PRO A 96 13.21 -19.19 14.25
N THR A 97 12.23 -18.29 14.24
CA THR A 97 10.81 -18.62 14.40
C THR A 97 10.15 -19.00 13.06
N ILE A 98 10.50 -18.29 11.98
CA ILE A 98 9.84 -18.46 10.66
C ILE A 98 10.76 -19.07 9.60
N GLY A 99 12.06 -19.23 9.88
CA GLY A 99 13.06 -19.73 8.95
C GLY A 99 13.67 -18.66 8.05
N HIS A 100 14.79 -19.01 7.39
CA HIS A 100 15.61 -18.07 6.62
C HIS A 100 14.91 -17.50 5.38
N ASP A 101 14.21 -18.34 4.61
CA ASP A 101 13.55 -17.92 3.37
C ASP A 101 12.41 -16.93 3.65
N LEU A 102 11.60 -17.21 4.67
CA LEU A 102 10.51 -16.33 5.10
C LEU A 102 11.04 -15.04 5.72
N TYR A 103 12.14 -15.09 6.46
CA TYR A 103 12.81 -13.89 6.97
C TYR A 103 13.35 -13.01 5.84
N THR A 104 13.89 -13.61 4.77
CA THR A 104 14.32 -12.87 3.59
C THR A 104 13.15 -12.19 2.89
N GLY A 105 12.01 -12.88 2.76
CA GLY A 105 10.76 -12.28 2.27
C GLY A 105 10.27 -11.13 3.16
N LEU A 106 10.35 -11.28 4.49
CA LEU A 106 10.02 -10.20 5.43
C LEU A 106 10.94 -8.99 5.25
N LEU A 107 12.25 -9.19 5.13
CA LEU A 107 13.19 -8.10 4.86
C LEU A 107 12.88 -7.42 3.53
N TYR A 108 12.56 -8.18 2.48
CA TYR A 108 12.12 -7.59 1.21
C TYR A 108 10.89 -6.69 1.40
N LEU A 109 9.91 -7.11 2.20
CA LEU A 109 8.73 -6.28 2.53
C LEU A 109 9.08 -4.97 3.26
N THR A 110 10.22 -4.89 3.96
CA THR A 110 10.69 -3.63 4.57
C THR A 110 11.39 -2.70 3.59
N LEU A 111 11.74 -3.18 2.39
CA LEU A 111 12.46 -2.44 1.36
C LEU A 111 11.55 -1.92 0.23
N VAL A 112 10.32 -2.43 0.13
CA VAL A 112 9.34 -1.95 -0.86
C VAL A 112 8.82 -0.56 -0.51
N PRO A 113 8.43 0.22 -1.52
CA PRO A 113 7.94 1.58 -1.33
C PRO A 113 6.59 1.63 -0.63
N SER A 114 6.20 2.84 -0.19
CA SER A 114 4.93 3.04 0.52
C SER A 114 3.72 2.82 -0.39
N THR A 115 2.62 2.31 0.19
CA THR A 115 1.36 2.12 -0.53
C THR A 115 0.58 3.43 -0.67
N VAL A 116 0.29 3.82 -1.91
CA VAL A 116 -0.39 5.10 -2.23
C VAL A 116 -1.78 5.18 -1.59
N GLN A 117 -2.59 4.14 -1.77
CA GLN A 117 -3.98 4.16 -1.30
C GLN A 117 -4.09 4.23 0.24
N SER A 118 -3.37 3.37 0.97
CA SER A 118 -3.43 3.33 2.44
C SER A 118 -2.87 4.60 3.06
N SER A 119 -1.78 5.14 2.50
CA SER A 119 -1.18 6.40 2.98
C SER A 119 -2.16 7.57 2.88
N ILE A 120 -2.87 7.69 1.77
CA ILE A 120 -3.90 8.72 1.57
C ILE A 120 -5.07 8.53 2.55
N ALA A 121 -5.58 7.31 2.64
CA ALA A 121 -6.74 7.00 3.49
C ALA A 121 -6.44 7.26 4.97
N PHE A 122 -5.34 6.73 5.51
CA PHE A 122 -4.99 6.93 6.91
C PHE A 122 -4.59 8.36 7.23
N THR A 123 -3.91 9.06 6.31
CA THR A 123 -3.62 10.48 6.49
C THR A 123 -4.90 11.30 6.53
N SER A 124 -5.88 11.00 5.67
CA SER A 124 -7.19 11.67 5.66
C SER A 124 -7.97 11.41 6.95
N ILE A 125 -8.01 10.16 7.43
CA ILE A 125 -8.66 9.79 8.71
C ILE A 125 -8.00 10.53 9.88
N ALA A 126 -6.67 10.64 9.88
CA ALA A 126 -5.90 11.38 10.87
C ALA A 126 -5.95 12.91 10.70
N ARG A 127 -6.67 13.43 9.69
CA ARG A 127 -6.74 14.86 9.32
C ARG A 127 -5.37 15.49 9.03
N GLY A 128 -4.45 14.70 8.50
CA GLY A 128 -3.10 15.12 8.11
C GLY A 128 -3.01 15.70 6.70
N ASN A 129 -1.77 15.87 6.20
CA ASN A 129 -1.49 16.45 4.89
C ASN A 129 -1.68 15.42 3.75
N VAL A 130 -2.91 15.32 3.25
CA VAL A 130 -3.28 14.41 2.14
C VAL A 130 -2.50 14.68 0.85
N PRO A 131 -2.36 15.93 0.35
CA PRO A 131 -1.51 16.21 -0.82
C PRO A 131 -0.06 15.76 -0.65
N GLY A 132 0.51 15.97 0.55
CA GLY A 132 1.85 15.50 0.89
C GLY A 132 1.98 13.97 0.85
N ALA A 133 0.97 13.25 1.34
CA ALA A 133 0.92 11.79 1.28
C ALA A 133 0.84 11.28 -0.18
N ILE A 134 0.05 11.93 -1.04
CA ILE A 134 -0.03 11.57 -2.47
C ILE A 134 1.33 11.73 -3.14
N VAL A 135 1.97 12.89 -2.96
CA VAL A 135 3.26 13.20 -3.56
C VAL A 135 4.36 12.27 -3.03
N SER A 136 4.45 12.09 -1.71
CA SER A 136 5.49 11.24 -1.12
C SER A 136 5.32 9.77 -1.48
N ALA A 137 4.08 9.26 -1.51
CA ALA A 137 3.84 7.88 -1.89
C ALA A 137 4.13 7.65 -3.38
N SER A 138 3.81 8.62 -4.24
CA SER A 138 4.22 8.57 -5.65
C SER A 138 5.74 8.59 -5.79
N ALA A 139 6.41 9.51 -5.08
CA ALA A 139 7.87 9.65 -5.11
C ALA A 139 8.62 8.42 -4.60
N SER A 140 8.10 7.69 -3.61
CA SER A 140 8.72 6.44 -3.18
C SER A 140 8.55 5.30 -4.21
N ASN A 141 7.51 5.33 -5.04
CA ASN A 141 7.24 4.31 -6.06
C ASN A 141 7.95 4.56 -7.40
N LEU A 142 8.55 5.74 -7.59
CA LEU A 142 9.38 6.10 -8.74
C LEU A 142 10.84 5.69 -8.51
#